data_AF-A0ABD0RXE3-F1
#
_entry.id   AF-A0ABD0RXE3-F1
#
_cell.length_a   1.000
_cell.length_b   1.000
_cell.length_c   1.000
_cell.angle_alpha   90.00
_cell.angle_beta   90.00
_cell.angle_gamma   90.00
#
_symmetry.space_group_name_H-M   'P 1'
#
loop_
_entity.id
_entity.type
_entity.pdbx_description
1 polymer ?
#
loop_
_entity_poly.entity_id
_entity_poly.type
_entity_poly.pdbx_seq_one_letter_code
_entity_poly.pdbx_strand_id
1 'polypeptide(L)'
;MSTSADKYFNLKPLDPPLNPVITISPSGEIVEGDSVTLICISDSNPPALNFSWFKEDESSAVGSGQSFSALQSGRFYCEAHNQHGSQRSDAVTVTVHHGVGKNVIVITAASGGGFIIIIIIIIIIIIIIIILVI
;
A
#
# COMPACT_ATOMS: atom_id res chain seq x y z
N MET A 1 -9.26 -56.07 -2.17
CA MET A 1 -8.08 -55.99 -1.28
C MET A 1 -7.00 -55.26 -2.04
N SER A 2 -6.78 -53.98 -1.74
CA SER A 2 -5.64 -53.23 -2.30
C SER A 2 -4.36 -53.79 -1.68
N THR A 3 -3.36 -54.09 -2.50
CA THR A 3 -2.12 -54.70 -2.04
C THR A 3 -1.24 -53.65 -1.35
N SER A 4 -0.33 -54.07 -0.48
CA SER A 4 0.64 -53.19 0.20
C SER A 4 1.48 -52.38 -0.81
N ALA A 5 1.72 -52.93 -2.01
CA ALA A 5 2.44 -52.27 -3.09
C ALA A 5 1.65 -51.09 -3.70
N ASP A 6 0.33 -51.21 -3.84
CA ASP A 6 -0.54 -50.14 -4.36
C ASP A 6 -0.53 -48.91 -3.42
N LYS A 7 -0.38 -49.14 -2.11
CA LYS A 7 -0.28 -48.07 -1.12
C LYS A 7 1.01 -47.25 -1.28
N TYR A 8 2.12 -47.89 -1.61
CA TYR A 8 3.40 -47.21 -1.80
C TYR A 8 3.42 -46.39 -3.10
N PHE A 9 2.75 -46.87 -4.14
CA PHE A 9 2.65 -46.18 -5.42
C PHE A 9 1.81 -44.88 -5.38
N ASN A 10 0.96 -44.71 -4.36
CA ASN A 10 0.08 -43.54 -4.21
C ASN A 10 0.57 -42.50 -3.17
N LEU A 11 1.77 -42.67 -2.60
CA LEU A 11 2.32 -41.69 -1.66
C LEU A 11 3.02 -40.56 -2.43
N LYS A 12 2.58 -39.31 -2.21
CA LYS A 12 3.32 -38.14 -2.71
C LYS A 12 4.69 -38.11 -1.99
N PRO A 13 5.81 -38.05 -2.72
CA PRO A 13 7.13 -37.95 -2.11
C PRO A 13 7.22 -36.66 -1.27
N LEU A 14 7.95 -36.71 -0.17
CA LEU A 14 8.20 -35.55 0.68
C LEU A 14 9.37 -34.76 0.08
N ASP A 15 9.19 -33.45 -0.06
CA ASP A 15 10.11 -32.55 -0.74
C ASP A 15 10.20 -31.18 -0.05
N PRO A 16 11.40 -30.55 -0.06
CA PRO A 16 11.55 -29.16 0.36
C PRO A 16 10.80 -28.22 -0.59
N PRO A 17 10.58 -26.95 -0.21
CA PRO A 17 9.89 -25.99 -1.07
C PRO A 17 10.62 -25.83 -2.40
N LEU A 18 9.88 -25.86 -3.50
CA LEU A 18 10.40 -25.77 -4.86
C LEU A 18 9.79 -24.58 -5.59
N ASN A 19 10.64 -23.81 -6.26
CA ASN A 19 10.28 -22.69 -7.13
C ASN A 19 9.25 -21.73 -6.51
N PRO A 20 9.52 -21.11 -5.35
CA PRO A 20 8.63 -20.10 -4.81
C PRO A 20 8.52 -18.90 -5.76
N VAL A 21 7.29 -18.49 -6.05
CA VAL A 21 6.93 -17.39 -6.96
C VAL A 21 6.18 -16.32 -6.19
N ILE A 22 6.46 -15.05 -6.50
CA ILE A 22 5.76 -13.91 -5.93
C ILE A 22 4.71 -13.41 -6.92
N THR A 23 3.47 -13.30 -6.47
CA THR A 23 2.40 -12.61 -7.17
C THR A 23 2.13 -11.24 -6.54
N ILE A 24 1.89 -10.23 -7.38
CA ILE A 24 1.73 -8.84 -6.97
C ILE A 24 0.27 -8.43 -7.16
N SER A 25 -0.33 -7.84 -6.13
CA SER A 25 -1.70 -7.30 -6.16
C SER A 25 -1.75 -5.92 -5.51
N PRO A 26 -2.32 -4.90 -6.18
CA PRO A 26 -2.84 -4.90 -7.54
C PRO A 26 -1.73 -5.01 -8.60
N SER A 27 -2.03 -5.60 -9.76
CA SER A 27 -1.09 -5.79 -10.89
C SER A 27 -1.09 -4.63 -11.90
N GLY A 28 -1.48 -3.42 -11.48
CA GLY A 28 -1.73 -2.26 -12.35
C GLY A 28 -1.11 -0.94 -11.85
N GLU A 29 -1.64 0.20 -12.29
CA GLU A 29 -1.17 1.53 -11.89
C GLU A 29 -1.39 1.72 -10.38
N ILE A 30 -0.28 1.72 -9.62
CA ILE A 30 -0.30 1.87 -8.16
C ILE A 30 -0.57 3.34 -7.85
N VAL A 31 -1.75 3.62 -7.32
CA VAL A 31 -2.19 4.98 -6.99
C VAL A 31 -1.42 5.50 -5.77
N GLU A 32 -1.26 6.82 -5.71
CA GLU A 32 -0.58 7.54 -4.64
C GLU A 32 -1.02 7.08 -3.24
N GLY A 33 -0.05 6.62 -2.43
CA GLY A 33 -0.27 6.24 -1.03
C GLY A 33 -0.78 4.82 -0.81
N ASP A 34 -0.96 4.01 -1.86
CA ASP A 34 -1.42 2.63 -1.74
C ASP A 34 -0.27 1.64 -1.51
N SER A 35 -0.46 0.73 -0.56
CA SER A 35 0.47 -0.38 -0.32
C SER A 35 0.29 -1.49 -1.36
N VAL A 36 1.40 -2.07 -1.83
CA VAL A 36 1.36 -3.22 -2.75
C VAL A 36 1.41 -4.51 -1.96
N THR A 37 0.46 -5.41 -2.17
CA THR A 37 0.46 -6.74 -1.55
C THR A 37 1.22 -7.74 -2.42
N LEU A 38 2.28 -8.32 -1.85
CA LEU A 38 3.03 -9.43 -2.40
C LEU A 38 2.54 -10.73 -1.76
N ILE A 39 2.36 -11.78 -2.55
CA ILE A 39 1.97 -13.12 -2.06
C ILE A 39 2.97 -14.13 -2.58
N CYS A 40 3.53 -14.95 -1.68
CA CYS A 40 4.49 -16.00 -2.00
C CYS A 40 3.79 -17.35 -2.13
N ILE A 41 4.02 -18.05 -3.23
CA ILE A 41 3.44 -19.35 -3.53
C ILE A 41 4.57 -20.32 -3.82
N SER A 42 4.60 -21.49 -3.18
CA SER A 42 5.60 -22.53 -3.40
C SER A 42 4.91 -23.89 -3.51
N ASP A 43 5.40 -24.77 -4.39
CA ASP A 43 5.06 -26.19 -4.32
C ASP A 43 5.97 -26.85 -3.28
N SER A 44 5.39 -27.62 -2.37
CA SER A 44 6.14 -28.30 -1.33
C SER A 44 5.32 -29.42 -0.70
N ASN A 45 5.98 -30.47 -0.23
CA ASN A 45 5.32 -31.52 0.55
C ASN A 45 6.14 -31.90 1.81
N PRO A 46 5.67 -31.58 3.03
CA PRO A 46 4.38 -30.98 3.35
C PRO A 46 4.32 -29.50 2.95
N PRO A 47 3.12 -28.89 2.94
CA PRO A 47 2.94 -27.49 2.60
C PRO A 47 3.82 -26.57 3.45
N ALA A 48 4.42 -25.57 2.80
CA ALA A 48 5.17 -24.52 3.47
C ALA A 48 4.18 -23.62 4.23
N LEU A 49 4.35 -23.52 5.54
CA LEU A 49 3.54 -22.65 6.41
C LEU A 49 4.33 -21.43 6.90
N ASN A 50 5.65 -21.49 6.79
CA ASN A 50 6.56 -20.44 7.23
C ASN A 50 7.15 -19.75 6.01
N PHE A 51 6.91 -18.44 5.92
CA PHE A 51 7.42 -17.58 4.86
C PHE A 51 8.09 -16.38 5.49
N SER A 52 9.28 -16.03 4.98
CA SER A 52 10.05 -14.88 5.41
C SER A 52 10.25 -13.94 4.23
N TRP A 53 10.05 -12.64 4.43
CA TRP A 53 10.22 -11.63 3.39
C TRP A 53 11.48 -10.83 3.63
N PHE A 54 12.19 -10.55 2.54
CA PHE A 54 13.43 -9.80 2.56
C PHE A 54 13.45 -8.77 1.43
N LYS A 55 14.22 -7.70 1.66
CA LYS A 55 14.57 -6.72 0.66
C LYS A 55 16.05 -6.90 0.33
N GLU A 56 16.44 -6.89 -0.95
CA GLU A 56 17.82 -7.21 -1.36
C GLU A 56 18.92 -6.37 -0.69
N ASP A 57 18.61 -5.14 -0.28
CA ASP A 57 19.54 -4.22 0.37
C ASP A 57 19.52 -4.29 1.91
N GLU A 58 18.70 -5.17 2.49
CA GLU A 58 18.53 -5.32 3.94
C GLU A 58 18.95 -6.71 4.39
N SER A 59 19.73 -6.77 5.48
CA SER A 59 20.23 -8.03 6.04
C SER A 59 19.18 -8.79 6.87
N SER A 60 18.08 -8.12 7.24
CA SER A 60 17.07 -8.62 8.15
C SER A 60 15.77 -8.88 7.42
N ALA A 61 14.97 -9.81 7.95
CA ALA A 61 13.62 -10.02 7.43
C ALA A 61 12.76 -8.76 7.65
N VAL A 62 12.09 -8.32 6.60
CA VAL A 62 11.18 -7.16 6.60
C VAL A 62 9.75 -7.56 6.93
N GLY A 63 9.44 -8.86 6.88
CA GLY A 63 8.11 -9.38 7.16
C GLY A 63 8.07 -10.90 7.22
N SER A 64 6.91 -11.43 7.60
CA SER A 64 6.65 -12.86 7.65
C SER A 64 5.21 -13.18 7.25
N GLY A 65 4.95 -14.44 6.93
CA GLY A 65 3.65 -14.91 6.45
C GLY A 65 3.56 -14.94 4.93
N GLN A 66 2.54 -15.63 4.42
CA GLN A 66 2.39 -15.88 2.99
C GLN A 66 2.19 -14.60 2.17
N SER A 67 1.65 -13.55 2.78
CA SER A 67 1.42 -12.23 2.18
C SER A 67 2.19 -11.14 2.91
N PHE A 68 2.71 -10.16 2.17
CA PHE A 68 3.44 -9.01 2.70
C PHE A 68 3.04 -7.72 1.98
N SER A 69 2.82 -6.64 2.74
CA SER A 69 2.49 -5.32 2.18
C SER A 69 3.74 -4.46 2.08
N ALA A 70 4.19 -4.20 0.85
CA ALA A 70 5.29 -3.29 0.57
C ALA A 70 4.80 -1.83 0.57
N LEU A 71 5.33 -1.04 1.50
CA LEU A 71 5.05 0.40 1.63
C LEU A 71 6.06 1.28 0.90
N GLN A 72 7.19 0.71 0.50
CA GLN A 72 8.30 1.41 -0.11
C GLN A 72 8.72 0.70 -1.39
N SER A 73 9.24 1.47 -2.34
CA SER A 73 9.89 0.93 -3.53
C SER A 73 11.11 0.11 -3.16
N GLY A 74 11.38 -0.95 -3.92
CA GLY A 74 12.52 -1.83 -3.68
C GLY A 74 12.39 -3.18 -4.36
N ARG A 75 13.42 -4.00 -4.23
CA ARG A 75 13.44 -5.38 -4.72
C ARG A 75 13.22 -6.34 -3.56
N PHE A 76 12.13 -7.10 -3.62
CA PHE A 76 11.69 -8.00 -2.56
C PHE A 76 11.74 -9.45 -3.02
N TYR A 77 12.14 -10.35 -2.12
CA TYR A 77 12.06 -11.79 -2.32
C TYR A 77 11.49 -12.47 -1.08
N CYS A 78 10.89 -13.65 -1.27
CA CYS A 78 10.43 -14.49 -0.18
C CYS A 78 11.31 -15.74 -0.05
N GLU A 79 11.38 -16.26 1.16
CA GLU A 79 11.91 -17.59 1.44
C GLU A 79 10.78 -18.43 2.03
N ALA A 80 10.49 -19.56 1.38
CA ALA A 80 9.50 -20.53 1.85
C ALA A 80 10.22 -21.62 2.64
N HIS A 81 9.65 -22.02 3.78
CA HIS A 81 10.24 -23.01 4.68
C HIS A 81 9.24 -24.13 4.99
N ASN A 82 9.71 -25.36 4.92
CA ASN A 82 9.04 -26.52 5.49
C ASN A 82 10.04 -27.37 6.30
N GLN A 83 9.59 -28.48 6.88
CA GLN A 83 10.44 -29.36 7.68
C GLN A 83 11.57 -30.06 6.90
N HIS A 84 11.52 -30.06 5.58
CA HIS A 84 12.52 -30.69 4.71
C HIS A 84 13.53 -29.69 4.14
N GLY A 85 13.28 -28.39 4.24
CA GLY A 85 14.23 -27.37 3.83
C GLY A 85 13.59 -26.01 3.58
N SER A 86 14.36 -25.13 2.95
CA SER A 86 13.91 -23.83 2.51
C SER A 86 14.39 -23.50 1.11
N GLN A 87 13.65 -22.63 0.44
CA GLN A 87 13.98 -22.16 -0.90
C GLN A 87 13.61 -20.70 -1.04
N ARG A 88 14.47 -19.95 -1.71
CA ARG A 88 14.30 -18.53 -2.03
C ARG A 88 13.65 -18.35 -3.41
N SER A 89 12.78 -17.35 -3.52
CA SER A 89 12.19 -16.90 -4.78
C SER A 89 13.12 -15.97 -5.54
N ASP A 90 12.85 -15.82 -6.83
CA ASP A 90 13.36 -14.66 -7.57
C ASP A 90 12.83 -13.36 -6.95
N ALA A 91 13.63 -12.31 -7.03
CA ALA A 91 13.26 -11.01 -6.50
C ALA A 91 12.40 -10.22 -7.50
N VAL A 92 11.33 -9.60 -7.01
CA VAL A 92 10.44 -8.74 -7.78
C VAL A 92 10.66 -7.27 -7.43
N THR A 93 10.52 -6.39 -8.42
CA THR A 93 10.68 -4.94 -8.23
C THR A 93 9.32 -4.31 -7.94
N VAL A 94 9.23 -3.58 -6.83
CA VAL A 94 8.06 -2.79 -6.43
C VAL A 94 8.38 -1.32 -6.59
N THR A 95 7.45 -0.56 -7.19
CA THR A 95 7.55 0.89 -7.34
C THR A 95 6.30 1.54 -6.77
N VAL A 96 6.46 2.31 -5.69
CA VAL A 96 5.37 3.05 -5.04
C VAL A 96 5.46 4.51 -5.48
N HIS A 97 4.40 5.03 -6.12
CA HIS A 97 4.32 6.44 -6.48
C HIS A 97 3.81 7.24 -5.27
N HIS A 98 4.62 8.17 -4.76
CA HIS A 98 4.15 9.17 -3.81
C HIS A 98 3.71 10.37 -4.63
N GLY A 99 2.41 10.53 -4.85
CA GLY A 99 1.93 11.77 -5.41
C GLY A 99 2.08 12.91 -4.40
N VAL A 100 2.14 14.11 -4.94
CA VAL A 100 2.29 15.34 -4.17
C VAL A 100 0.88 15.77 -3.81
N GLY A 101 0.47 15.52 -2.56
CA GLY A 101 -0.82 15.91 -2.02
C GLY A 101 -1.19 17.35 -2.41
N LYS A 102 -2.34 17.49 -3.07
CA LYS A 102 -2.89 18.76 -3.54
C LYS A 102 -3.01 19.74 -2.37
N ASN A 103 -2.26 20.84 -2.40
CA ASN A 103 -2.48 21.97 -1.50
C ASN A 103 -3.84 22.60 -1.83
N VAL A 104 -4.91 22.18 -1.15
CA VAL A 104 -6.24 22.78 -1.31
C VAL A 104 -6.29 24.06 -0.47
N ILE A 105 -6.03 25.20 -1.10
CA ILE A 105 -6.21 26.52 -0.48
C ILE A 105 -7.71 26.81 -0.45
N VAL A 106 -8.34 26.69 0.72
CA VAL A 106 -9.73 27.11 0.93
C VAL A 106 -9.75 28.62 1.08
N ILE A 107 -10.09 29.33 0.01
CA ILE A 107 -10.30 30.80 0.07
C ILE A 107 -11.73 31.04 0.55
N THR A 108 -11.93 31.26 1.84
CA THR A 108 -13.21 31.77 2.35
C THR A 108 -13.34 33.24 1.98
N ALA A 109 -14.24 33.56 1.04
CA ALA A 109 -14.58 34.94 0.75
C ALA A 109 -15.45 35.50 1.88
N ALA A 110 -14.85 36.18 2.86
CA ALA A 110 -15.57 37.00 3.83
C ALA A 110 -15.89 38.38 3.21
N SER A 111 -16.70 38.41 2.15
CA SER A 111 -17.22 39.68 1.62
C SER A 111 -18.47 40.10 2.40
N GLY A 112 -18.27 40.77 3.53
CA GLY A 112 -19.37 41.38 4.29
C GLY A 112 -19.02 42.72 4.95
N GLY A 113 -17.75 42.95 5.32
CA GLY A 113 -17.36 44.16 6.05
C GLY A 113 -17.33 45.44 5.19
N GLY A 114 -16.90 45.33 3.93
CA GLY A 114 -16.73 46.50 3.06
C GLY A 114 -18.06 47.19 2.70
N PHE A 115 -19.10 46.41 2.39
CA PHE A 115 -20.42 46.96 2.05
C PHE A 115 -21.07 47.65 3.25
N ILE A 116 -20.95 47.09 4.46
CA ILE A 116 -21.53 47.69 5.66
C ILE A 116 -20.84 49.02 6.00
N ILE A 117 -19.50 49.07 5.90
CA ILE A 117 -18.75 50.32 6.15
C ILE A 117 -19.12 51.39 5.12
N ILE A 118 -19.23 51.03 3.82
CA ILE A 118 -19.62 51.97 2.76
C ILE A 118 -21.04 52.50 3.01
N ILE A 119 -21.99 51.64 3.40
CA ILE A 119 -23.37 52.04 3.73
C ILE A 119 -23.38 53.02 4.93
N ILE A 120 -22.59 52.75 5.97
CA ILE A 120 -22.48 53.63 7.15
C ILE A 120 -21.93 55.01 6.75
N ILE A 121 -20.89 55.07 5.91
CA ILE A 121 -20.31 56.33 5.44
C ILE A 121 -21.33 57.16 4.65
N ILE A 122 -22.11 56.53 3.76
CA ILE A 122 -23.15 57.21 2.98
C ILE A 122 -24.22 57.82 3.89
N ILE A 123 -24.68 57.09 4.91
CA ILE A 123 -25.66 57.60 5.88
C ILE A 123 -25.12 58.81 6.65
N ILE A 124 -23.85 58.76 7.08
CA ILE A 124 -23.20 59.87 7.79
C ILE A 124 -23.11 61.13 6.92
N ILE A 125 -22.82 60.98 5.62
CA ILE A 125 -22.76 62.13 4.71
C ILE A 125 -24.16 62.75 4.54
N ILE A 126 -25.22 61.93 4.40
CA ILE A 126 -26.60 62.41 4.25
C ILE A 126 -27.08 63.19 5.49
N ILE A 127 -26.76 62.73 6.69
CA ILE A 127 -27.17 63.43 7.91
C ILE A 127 -26.45 64.79 8.05
N ILE A 128 -25.17 64.86 7.69
CA ILE A 128 -24.39 66.10 7.71
C ILE A 128 -24.94 67.13 6.72
N ILE A 129 -25.28 66.72 5.48
CA ILE A 129 -25.88 67.64 4.50
C ILE A 129 -27.25 68.14 4.96
N ILE A 130 -28.08 67.29 5.57
CA ILE A 130 -29.37 67.71 6.12
C ILE A 130 -29.18 68.76 7.24
N ILE A 131 -28.22 68.55 8.15
CA ILE A 131 -27.91 69.53 9.20
C ILE A 131 -27.37 70.85 8.63
N LEU A 132 -26.59 70.81 7.54
CA LEU A 132 -26.02 72.01 6.92
C LEU A 132 -27.05 72.82 6.09
N VAL A 133 -28.14 72.19 5.67
CA VAL A 133 -29.19 72.79 4.82
C VAL A 133 -30.40 73.26 5.63
N ILE A 134 -30.53 72.84 6.89
CA ILE A 134 -31.52 73.32 7.87
C ILE A 134 -30.92 74.47 8.67
#